data_AF-A0A382JK70-F1
#
_entry.id   AF-A0A382JK70-F1
#
_cell.length_a   1.000
_cell.length_b   1.000
_cell.length_c   1.000
_cell.angle_alpha   90.00
_cell.angle_beta   90.00
_cell.angle_gamma   90.00
#
_symmetry.space_group_name_H-M   'P 1'
#
loop_
_entity.id
_entity.type
_entity.pdbx_description
1 polymer ?
#
loop_
_entity_poly.entity_id
_entity_poly.type
_entity_poly.pdbx_seq_one_letter_code
_entity_poly.pdbx_strand_id
1 'polypeptide(L)'
;MSTPRDAGIGAFAAPTFDPATFDTSRFGLSTDLVDGDRYQRSVDRFREQGIVLPTFAQLADPSRIPDGVRTALSSVDRNAADARNLFRVHWYNDLHGGFTDLPEHVVLPSELTGVASPIIVAFGNRFPMIGAHKVLAAYSCLVPRVVTGQYDPTLHRAIWPSTGNYARGGVAISRLMGCRGVAVLPENMSRERFEWLEEWIAEPGDVIRTTGSESNVKEIYDACNELEKDPVNFILNQFT
;
A
#
# COMPACT_ATOMS: atom_id res chain seq x y z
N MET A 1 -44.21 19.91 -23.02
CA MET A 1 -42.94 20.64 -22.85
C MET A 1 -42.09 19.85 -21.86
N SER A 2 -41.05 19.17 -22.36
CA SER A 2 -40.17 18.33 -21.53
C SER A 2 -39.14 19.23 -20.85
N THR A 3 -39.09 19.21 -19.52
CA THR A 3 -38.01 19.84 -18.75
C THR A 3 -36.72 19.02 -18.91
N PRO A 4 -35.57 19.64 -19.23
CA PRO A 4 -34.29 18.95 -19.23
C PRO A 4 -33.89 18.58 -17.79
N ARG A 5 -33.37 17.36 -17.59
CA ARG A 5 -32.98 16.82 -16.27
C ARG A 5 -31.63 17.31 -15.75
N ASP A 6 -30.91 18.16 -16.47
CA ASP A 6 -29.51 18.49 -16.13
C ASP A 6 -29.33 19.97 -15.78
N ALA A 7 -30.01 20.43 -14.73
CA ALA A 7 -29.83 21.77 -14.16
C ALA A 7 -29.33 21.69 -12.70
N GLY A 8 -28.40 20.78 -12.42
CA GLY A 8 -27.60 20.82 -11.19
C GLY A 8 -26.40 21.76 -11.37
N ILE A 9 -26.10 22.57 -10.36
CA ILE A 9 -24.85 23.36 -10.30
C ILE A 9 -23.68 22.37 -10.34
N GLY A 10 -22.90 22.39 -11.43
CA GLY A 10 -21.75 21.49 -11.63
C GLY A 10 -21.93 20.38 -12.67
N ALA A 11 -22.67 20.62 -13.76
CA ALA A 11 -22.62 19.76 -14.94
C ALA A 11 -21.22 19.87 -15.61
N PHE A 12 -20.25 19.14 -15.09
CA PHE A 12 -18.97 18.94 -15.77
C PHE A 12 -19.24 18.11 -17.05
N ALA A 13 -18.59 18.48 -18.15
CA ALA A 13 -18.59 17.61 -19.33
C ALA A 13 -18.09 16.22 -18.90
N ALA A 14 -18.74 15.17 -19.39
CA ALA A 14 -18.28 13.81 -19.12
C ALA A 14 -16.80 13.71 -19.55
N PRO A 15 -15.88 13.31 -18.66
CA PRO A 15 -14.48 13.23 -19.01
C PRO A 15 -14.31 12.23 -20.15
N THR A 16 -13.68 12.66 -21.24
CA THR A 16 -13.31 11.80 -22.36
C THR A 16 -11.96 11.15 -22.06
N PHE A 17 -11.91 9.82 -22.02
CA PHE A 17 -10.67 9.06 -21.86
C PHE A 17 -10.01 8.85 -23.23
N ASP A 18 -8.76 9.29 -23.39
CA ASP A 18 -7.93 8.97 -24.55
C ASP A 18 -6.88 7.91 -24.15
N PRO A 19 -7.04 6.64 -24.56
CA PRO A 19 -6.09 5.57 -24.28
C PRO A 19 -4.66 5.87 -24.77
N ALA A 20 -4.49 6.68 -25.83
CA ALA A 20 -3.18 6.96 -26.40
C ALA A 20 -2.33 7.90 -25.51
N THR A 21 -2.98 8.67 -24.63
CA THR A 21 -2.31 9.56 -23.68
C THR A 21 -2.13 8.93 -22.30
N PHE A 22 -2.64 7.71 -22.10
CA PHE A 22 -2.62 7.04 -20.81
C PHE A 22 -1.25 6.36 -20.58
N ASP A 23 -0.46 6.95 -19.69
CA ASP A 23 0.81 6.38 -19.27
C ASP A 23 0.61 5.20 -18.31
N THR A 24 0.48 4.00 -18.86
CA THR A 24 0.36 2.75 -18.09
C THR A 24 1.55 2.51 -17.16
N SER A 25 2.73 3.00 -17.54
CA SER A 25 3.95 2.85 -16.76
C SER A 25 3.86 3.67 -15.47
N ARG A 26 3.30 4.89 -15.53
CA ARG A 26 3.09 5.77 -14.38
C ARG A 26 2.16 5.18 -13.34
N PHE A 27 1.12 4.44 -13.75
CA PHE A 27 0.15 3.85 -12.83
C PHE A 27 0.49 2.42 -12.39
N GLY A 28 1.64 1.87 -12.83
CA GLY A 28 2.02 0.48 -12.53
C GLY A 28 1.08 -0.54 -13.17
N LEU A 29 0.50 -0.20 -14.32
CA LEU A 29 -0.41 -1.06 -15.09
C LEU A 29 0.31 -1.69 -16.30
N SER A 30 1.64 -1.55 -16.40
CA SER A 30 2.44 -2.29 -17.38
C SER A 30 2.28 -3.79 -17.14
N THR A 31 2.02 -4.52 -18.21
CA THR A 31 2.00 -5.99 -18.20
C THR A 31 3.23 -6.59 -18.90
N ASP A 32 4.00 -5.74 -19.58
CA ASP A 32 5.24 -6.10 -20.25
C ASP A 32 6.45 -5.93 -19.31
N LEU A 33 7.49 -6.73 -19.58
CA LEU A 33 8.79 -6.60 -18.95
C LEU A 33 9.49 -5.34 -19.47
N VAL A 34 9.68 -4.34 -18.60
CA VAL A 34 10.27 -3.05 -18.95
C VAL A 34 11.80 -3.10 -18.93
N ASP A 35 12.38 -3.79 -17.94
CA ASP A 35 13.83 -4.00 -17.82
C ASP A 35 14.12 -5.41 -17.30
N GLY A 36 14.68 -6.25 -18.16
CA GLY A 36 14.95 -7.65 -17.84
C GLY A 36 16.07 -7.85 -16.83
N ASP A 37 17.07 -6.97 -16.80
CA ASP A 37 18.21 -7.09 -15.89
C ASP A 37 17.78 -6.71 -14.46
N ARG A 38 16.96 -5.66 -14.30
CA ARG A 38 16.36 -5.28 -13.01
C ARG A 38 15.41 -6.35 -12.49
N TYR A 39 14.60 -6.93 -13.38
CA TYR A 39 13.75 -8.04 -13.02
C TYR A 39 14.56 -9.23 -12.52
N GLN A 40 15.63 -9.60 -13.23
CA GLN A 40 16.48 -10.72 -12.82
C GLN A 40 17.13 -10.46 -11.45
N ARG A 41 17.62 -9.24 -11.20
CA ARG A 41 18.13 -8.86 -9.86
C ARG A 41 17.06 -8.96 -8.77
N SER A 42 15.81 -8.59 -9.07
CA SER A 42 14.69 -8.76 -8.14
C SER A 42 14.42 -10.24 -7.83
N VAL A 43 14.42 -11.09 -8.86
CA VAL A 43 14.26 -12.54 -8.72
C VAL A 43 15.37 -13.14 -7.86
N ASP A 44 16.63 -12.78 -8.10
CA ASP A 44 17.77 -13.30 -7.37
C ASP A 44 17.74 -12.84 -5.91
N ARG A 45 17.48 -11.56 -5.67
CA ARG A 45 17.29 -10.99 -4.32
C ARG A 45 16.20 -11.71 -3.54
N PHE A 46 15.05 -11.98 -4.16
CA PHE A 46 13.93 -12.63 -3.48
C PHE A 46 14.20 -14.10 -3.23
N ARG A 47 14.89 -14.79 -4.15
CA ARG A 47 15.35 -16.16 -3.93
C ARG A 47 16.32 -16.26 -2.75
N GLU A 48 17.30 -15.37 -2.70
CA GLU A 48 18.29 -15.30 -1.61
C GLU A 48 17.65 -15.09 -0.24
N GLN A 49 16.60 -14.26 -0.18
CA GLN A 49 15.89 -13.94 1.07
C GLN A 49 14.68 -14.84 1.35
N GLY A 50 14.36 -15.80 0.47
CA GLY A 50 13.17 -16.65 0.61
C GLY A 50 11.84 -15.88 0.53
N ILE A 51 11.82 -14.75 -0.17
CA ILE A 51 10.63 -13.91 -0.34
C ILE A 51 9.75 -14.51 -1.44
N VAL A 52 8.49 -14.80 -1.10
CA VAL A 52 7.47 -15.23 -2.05
C VAL A 52 6.36 -14.20 -2.07
N LEU A 53 6.02 -13.73 -3.28
CA LEU A 53 4.97 -12.74 -3.47
C LEU A 53 3.60 -13.41 -3.64
N PRO A 54 2.56 -12.99 -2.91
CA PRO A 54 1.19 -13.38 -3.22
C PRO A 54 0.73 -12.72 -4.54
N THR A 55 -0.11 -13.42 -5.29
CA THR A 55 -0.82 -12.78 -6.41
C THR A 55 -1.99 -11.95 -5.91
N PHE A 56 -2.43 -10.94 -6.67
CA PHE A 56 -3.68 -10.23 -6.33
C PHE A 56 -4.89 -11.16 -6.29
N ALA A 57 -4.92 -12.23 -7.11
CA ALA A 57 -5.97 -13.24 -7.06
C ALA A 57 -6.00 -13.99 -5.72
N GLN A 58 -4.83 -14.26 -5.13
CA GLN A 58 -4.72 -14.85 -3.79
C GLN A 58 -5.09 -13.86 -2.68
N LEU A 59 -4.76 -12.58 -2.81
CA LEU A 59 -5.15 -11.58 -1.81
C LEU A 59 -6.66 -11.27 -1.86
N ALA A 60 -7.27 -11.32 -3.04
CA ALA A 60 -8.70 -11.16 -3.22
C ALA A 60 -9.50 -12.38 -2.73
N ASP A 61 -8.95 -13.58 -2.93
CA ASP A 61 -9.51 -14.85 -2.50
C ASP A 61 -8.43 -15.68 -1.79
N PRO A 62 -8.25 -15.48 -0.47
CA PRO A 62 -7.22 -16.16 0.30
C PRO A 62 -7.34 -17.68 0.25
N SER A 63 -8.50 -18.27 -0.05
CA SER A 63 -8.67 -19.73 -0.23
C SER A 63 -7.72 -20.32 -1.27
N ARG A 64 -7.22 -19.49 -2.20
CA ARG A 64 -6.24 -19.86 -3.24
C ARG A 64 -4.78 -19.85 -2.76
N ILE A 65 -4.52 -19.38 -1.54
CA ILE A 65 -3.18 -19.42 -0.95
C ILE A 65 -2.86 -20.88 -0.60
N PRO A 66 -1.71 -21.43 -1.04
CA PRO A 66 -1.35 -22.83 -0.82
C PRO A 66 -1.34 -23.20 0.68
N ASP A 67 -1.79 -24.41 1.00
CA ASP A 67 -1.87 -24.91 2.39
C ASP A 67 -0.52 -24.88 3.12
N GLY A 68 0.58 -25.12 2.40
CA GLY A 68 1.93 -25.02 2.97
C GLY A 68 2.25 -23.61 3.45
N VAL A 69 1.82 -22.57 2.72
CA VAL A 69 2.00 -21.16 3.13
C VAL A 69 1.10 -20.83 4.31
N ARG A 70 -0.17 -21.25 4.28
CA ARG A 70 -1.13 -21.06 5.39
C ARG A 70 -0.63 -21.71 6.68
N THR A 71 -0.11 -22.93 6.59
CA THR A 71 0.48 -23.65 7.73
C THR A 71 1.72 -22.93 8.25
N ALA A 72 2.60 -22.46 7.36
CA ALA A 72 3.80 -21.71 7.77
C ALA A 72 3.47 -20.38 8.46
N LEU A 73 2.33 -19.75 8.13
CA LEU A 73 1.87 -18.51 8.74
C LEU A 73 1.38 -18.68 10.19
N SER A 74 0.91 -19.86 10.58
CA SER A 74 0.37 -20.06 11.94
C SER A 74 1.44 -19.92 13.03
N SER A 75 2.72 -20.06 12.67
CA SER A 75 3.86 -19.84 13.56
C SER A 75 4.50 -18.44 13.44
N VAL A 76 3.95 -17.56 12.61
CA VAL A 76 4.50 -16.23 12.33
C VAL A 76 3.64 -15.17 13.03
N ASP A 77 4.26 -14.31 13.82
CA ASP A 77 3.60 -13.11 14.35
C ASP A 77 3.20 -12.20 13.17
N ARG A 78 1.91 -11.82 13.12
CA ARG A 78 1.36 -10.90 12.11
C ARG A 78 2.06 -9.55 12.06
N ASN A 79 2.73 -9.14 13.14
CA ASN A 79 3.42 -7.87 13.20
C ASN A 79 4.94 -7.97 13.01
N ALA A 80 5.49 -9.18 12.87
CA ALA A 80 6.90 -9.37 12.59
C ALA A 80 7.26 -8.98 11.14
N ALA A 81 8.50 -8.54 10.94
CA ALA A 81 9.11 -8.38 9.60
C ALA A 81 9.51 -9.72 8.99
N ASP A 82 8.51 -10.60 8.78
CA ASP A 82 8.65 -11.87 8.10
C ASP A 82 7.92 -11.81 6.76
N ALA A 83 8.62 -12.05 5.65
CA ALA A 83 8.07 -11.91 4.30
C ALA A 83 6.79 -12.73 4.06
N ARG A 84 6.56 -13.82 4.82
CA ARG A 84 5.31 -14.58 4.74
C ARG A 84 4.09 -13.73 5.08
N ASN A 85 4.23 -12.69 5.92
CA ASN A 85 3.15 -11.74 6.23
C ASN A 85 2.63 -10.99 4.99
N LEU A 86 3.31 -10.99 3.84
CA LEU A 86 2.74 -10.53 2.57
C LEU A 86 1.43 -11.24 2.24
N PHE A 87 1.31 -12.54 2.56
CA PHE A 87 0.08 -13.30 2.36
C PHE A 87 -1.06 -12.91 3.30
N ARG A 88 -0.81 -12.09 4.33
CA ARG A 88 -1.84 -11.49 5.19
C ARG A 88 -2.26 -10.09 4.72
N VAL A 89 -1.80 -9.62 3.56
CA VAL A 89 -2.14 -8.29 3.03
C VAL A 89 -3.53 -8.32 2.37
N HIS A 90 -4.56 -8.68 3.13
CA HIS A 90 -5.95 -8.80 2.67
C HIS A 90 -6.98 -8.57 3.80
N TRP A 91 -8.27 -8.54 3.46
CA TRP A 91 -9.36 -8.25 4.40
C TRP A 91 -9.81 -9.45 5.26
N TYR A 92 -9.50 -10.67 4.83
CA TYR A 92 -9.91 -11.93 5.47
C TYR A 92 -8.99 -12.39 6.62
N ASN A 93 -8.51 -11.44 7.42
CA ASN A 93 -7.72 -11.74 8.61
C ASN A 93 -8.56 -11.52 9.86
N ASP A 94 -8.39 -12.37 10.86
CA ASP A 94 -8.93 -12.14 12.20
C ASP A 94 -8.04 -11.18 13.02
N LEU A 95 -8.47 -10.88 14.25
CA LEU A 95 -7.71 -10.06 15.19
C LEU A 95 -6.30 -10.60 15.50
N HIS A 96 -6.14 -11.92 15.49
CA HIS A 96 -4.92 -12.63 15.87
C HIS A 96 -4.01 -12.97 14.67
N GLY A 97 -4.43 -12.66 13.44
CA GLY A 97 -3.69 -12.96 12.21
C GLY A 97 -3.99 -14.35 11.62
N GLY A 98 -5.03 -15.03 12.10
CA GLY A 98 -5.66 -16.16 11.44
C GLY A 98 -6.55 -15.71 10.27
N PHE A 99 -7.07 -16.68 9.52
CA PHE A 99 -7.85 -16.42 8.30
C PHE A 99 -9.34 -16.62 8.58
N THR A 100 -10.17 -15.78 7.97
CA THR A 100 -11.63 -15.87 8.07
C THR A 100 -12.26 -16.05 6.70
N ASP A 101 -13.41 -16.71 6.61
CA ASP A 101 -14.13 -16.86 5.32
C ASP A 101 -14.87 -15.58 4.89
N LEU A 102 -15.09 -14.67 5.84
CA LEU A 102 -15.74 -13.38 5.65
C LEU A 102 -14.91 -12.29 6.34
N PRO A 103 -14.70 -11.11 5.73
CA PRO A 103 -14.01 -10.01 6.40
C PRO A 103 -14.68 -9.68 7.71
N GLU A 104 -13.90 -9.63 8.80
CA GLU A 104 -14.46 -9.29 10.09
C GLU A 104 -15.07 -7.88 10.05
N HIS A 105 -16.29 -7.78 10.58
CA HIS A 105 -17.05 -6.56 10.63
C HIS A 105 -18.00 -6.60 11.82
N VAL A 106 -18.53 -5.43 12.16
CA VAL A 106 -19.69 -5.31 13.05
C VAL A 106 -20.85 -4.73 12.26
N VAL A 107 -22.05 -5.23 12.53
CA VAL A 107 -23.31 -4.67 12.04
C VAL A 107 -23.87 -3.79 13.15
N LEU A 108 -23.99 -2.49 12.88
CA LEU A 108 -24.61 -1.52 13.77
C LEU A 108 -26.08 -1.39 13.37
N PRO A 109 -27.03 -1.86 14.21
CA PRO A 109 -28.43 -1.86 13.84
C PRO A 109 -29.06 -0.47 14.05
N SER A 110 -30.31 -0.31 13.64
CA SER A 110 -31.02 0.97 13.71
C SER A 110 -31.26 1.42 15.15
N GLU A 111 -31.42 0.49 16.10
CA GLU A 111 -31.60 0.79 17.53
C GLU A 111 -30.37 1.46 18.16
N LEU A 112 -29.18 1.21 17.60
CA LEU A 112 -27.93 1.82 18.06
C LEU A 112 -27.64 3.16 17.37
N THR A 113 -28.00 3.28 16.09
CA THR A 113 -27.55 4.38 15.22
C THR A 113 -28.62 5.42 14.92
N GLY A 114 -29.90 5.07 15.06
CA GLY A 114 -31.04 5.87 14.59
C GLY A 114 -31.20 5.91 13.06
N VAL A 115 -30.33 5.22 12.30
CA VAL A 115 -30.40 5.13 10.84
C VAL A 115 -31.26 3.93 10.45
N ALA A 116 -32.21 4.13 9.51
CA ALA A 116 -33.16 3.09 9.11
C ALA A 116 -32.48 1.84 8.52
N SER A 117 -31.32 2.01 7.89
CA SER A 117 -30.53 0.92 7.31
C SER A 117 -29.39 0.49 8.24
N PRO A 118 -29.10 -0.82 8.36
CA PRO A 118 -27.92 -1.30 9.09
C PRO A 118 -26.62 -0.70 8.52
N ILE A 119 -25.71 -0.29 9.41
CA ILE A 119 -24.39 0.20 9.04
C ILE A 119 -23.36 -0.91 9.30
N ILE A 120 -22.64 -1.31 8.26
CA ILE A 120 -21.57 -2.30 8.37
C ILE A 120 -20.23 -1.58 8.54
N VAL A 121 -19.51 -1.88 9.63
CA VAL A 121 -18.17 -1.36 9.87
C VAL A 121 -17.17 -2.48 9.69
N ALA A 122 -16.43 -2.45 8.58
CA ALA A 122 -15.34 -3.39 8.30
C ALA A 122 -14.08 -3.05 9.10
N PHE A 123 -13.38 -4.05 9.61
CA PHE A 123 -12.20 -3.84 10.45
C PHE A 123 -10.92 -3.68 9.63
N GLY A 124 -10.59 -2.43 9.31
CA GLY A 124 -9.35 -2.09 8.61
C GLY A 124 -8.06 -2.31 9.40
N ASN A 125 -8.13 -2.76 10.66
CA ASN A 125 -6.98 -2.96 11.54
C ASN A 125 -6.48 -4.42 11.67
N ARG A 126 -6.97 -5.30 10.79
CA ARG A 126 -6.57 -6.73 10.74
C ARG A 126 -5.32 -7.00 9.90
N PHE A 127 -4.79 -5.98 9.25
CA PHE A 127 -3.63 -6.07 8.40
C PHE A 127 -2.31 -6.16 9.20
N PRO A 128 -1.28 -6.83 8.64
CA PRO A 128 -0.03 -7.09 9.34
C PRO A 128 0.77 -5.82 9.64
N MET A 129 1.68 -5.92 10.61
CA MET A 129 2.66 -4.91 11.07
C MET A 129 2.08 -3.61 11.62
N ILE A 130 1.32 -2.86 10.82
CA ILE A 130 0.84 -1.52 11.19
C ILE A 130 -0.59 -1.51 11.72
N GLY A 131 -1.32 -2.62 11.59
CA GLY A 131 -2.73 -2.69 11.96
C GLY A 131 -3.59 -1.73 11.15
N ALA A 132 -3.33 -1.58 9.84
CA ALA A 132 -4.09 -0.72 8.94
C ALA A 132 -4.04 -1.23 7.50
N HIS A 133 -5.19 -1.19 6.81
CA HIS A 133 -5.39 -1.65 5.42
C HIS A 133 -4.52 -0.96 4.36
N LYS A 134 -3.83 0.14 4.71
CA LYS A 134 -2.94 0.85 3.79
C LYS A 134 -1.72 0.04 3.35
N VAL A 135 -1.37 -1.06 4.03
CA VAL A 135 -0.36 -2.01 3.51
C VAL A 135 -0.78 -2.64 2.18
N LEU A 136 -2.08 -2.86 1.93
CA LEU A 136 -2.55 -3.39 0.65
C LEU A 136 -2.38 -2.36 -0.46
N ALA A 137 -2.70 -1.09 -0.19
CA ALA A 137 -2.45 -0.02 -1.14
C ALA A 137 -0.95 0.09 -1.47
N ALA A 138 -0.08 0.06 -0.45
CA ALA A 138 1.36 0.11 -0.65
C ALA A 138 1.89 -1.09 -1.45
N TYR A 139 1.42 -2.30 -1.14
CA TYR A 139 1.77 -3.51 -1.89
C TYR A 139 1.36 -3.40 -3.35
N SER A 140 0.13 -2.95 -3.62
CA SER A 140 -0.39 -2.77 -4.97
C SER A 140 0.37 -1.71 -5.77
N CYS A 141 0.93 -0.69 -5.13
CA CYS A 141 1.76 0.31 -5.81
C CYS A 141 3.16 -0.24 -6.14
N LEU A 142 3.76 -1.07 -5.28
CA LEU A 142 5.14 -1.55 -5.46
C LEU A 142 5.24 -2.83 -6.30
N VAL A 143 4.39 -3.83 -6.04
CA VAL A 143 4.56 -5.16 -6.65
C VAL A 143 4.57 -5.14 -8.18
N PRO A 144 3.71 -4.37 -8.89
CA PRO A 144 3.75 -4.32 -10.34
C PRO A 144 5.09 -3.80 -10.87
N ARG A 145 5.71 -2.84 -10.15
CA ARG A 145 7.00 -2.26 -10.55
C ARG A 145 8.15 -3.24 -10.39
N VAL A 146 8.09 -4.07 -9.35
CA VAL A 146 9.08 -5.12 -9.11
C VAL A 146 8.98 -6.19 -10.20
N VAL A 147 7.77 -6.70 -10.47
CA VAL A 147 7.58 -7.83 -11.40
C VAL A 147 7.76 -7.46 -12.87
N THR A 148 7.71 -6.16 -13.22
CA THR A 148 8.03 -5.67 -14.58
C THR A 148 9.46 -5.17 -14.72
N GLY A 149 10.25 -5.14 -13.64
CA GLY A 149 11.61 -4.59 -13.64
C GLY A 149 11.69 -3.06 -13.61
N GLN A 150 10.58 -2.34 -13.49
CA GLN A 150 10.62 -0.88 -13.30
C GLN A 150 11.31 -0.48 -11.98
N TYR A 151 11.16 -1.30 -10.94
CA TYR A 151 11.78 -1.12 -9.63
C TYR A 151 12.79 -2.23 -9.33
N ASP A 152 13.96 -1.85 -8.83
CA ASP A 152 15.04 -2.76 -8.44
C ASP A 152 15.27 -2.67 -6.92
N PRO A 153 14.96 -3.73 -6.14
CA PRO A 153 15.08 -3.74 -4.68
C PRO A 153 16.53 -3.70 -4.17
N THR A 154 17.52 -3.89 -5.05
CA THR A 154 18.95 -3.81 -4.70
C THR A 154 19.55 -2.41 -4.90
N LEU A 155 18.85 -1.55 -5.63
CA LEU A 155 19.31 -0.21 -5.99
C LEU A 155 18.37 0.87 -5.44
N HIS A 156 17.08 0.78 -5.76
CA HIS A 156 16.15 1.88 -5.58
C HIS A 156 15.70 2.09 -4.14
N ARG A 157 15.33 3.32 -3.84
CA ARG A 157 14.65 3.74 -2.60
C ARG A 157 13.16 3.90 -2.87
N ALA A 158 12.32 3.15 -2.18
CA ALA A 158 10.87 3.26 -2.28
C ALA A 158 10.39 4.44 -1.43
N ILE A 159 10.00 5.55 -2.07
CA ILE A 159 9.57 6.77 -1.37
C ILE A 159 8.04 6.76 -1.19
N TRP A 160 7.59 6.89 0.05
CA TRP A 160 6.19 6.73 0.45
C TRP A 160 5.60 8.04 1.00
N PRO A 161 5.08 8.93 0.14
CA PRO A 161 4.45 10.18 0.57
C PRO A 161 3.11 9.95 1.22
N SER A 162 2.94 10.41 2.48
CA SER A 162 1.65 10.31 3.18
C SER A 162 1.55 11.20 4.39
N THR A 163 0.32 11.55 4.77
CA THR A 163 -0.03 12.15 6.06
C THR A 163 -0.30 11.10 7.15
N GLY A 164 -0.08 9.80 6.91
CA GLY A 164 -0.35 8.79 7.92
C GLY A 164 -0.03 7.36 7.50
N ASN A 165 -1.06 6.50 7.50
CA ASN A 165 -0.90 5.04 7.41
C ASN A 165 -0.30 4.54 6.09
N TYR A 166 -0.32 5.32 5.01
CA TYR A 166 0.29 4.89 3.75
C TYR A 166 1.83 4.92 3.81
N ALA A 167 2.45 5.88 4.50
CA ALA A 167 3.90 5.90 4.71
C ALA A 167 4.34 4.70 5.57
N ARG A 168 3.66 4.45 6.69
CA ARG A 168 3.90 3.25 7.52
C ARG A 168 3.68 1.95 6.76
N GLY A 169 2.61 1.89 5.97
CA GLY A 169 2.31 0.72 5.12
C GLY A 169 3.38 0.49 4.06
N GLY A 170 3.86 1.56 3.45
CA GLY A 170 4.98 1.56 2.52
C GLY A 170 6.27 1.04 3.14
N VAL A 171 6.63 1.53 4.33
CA VAL A 171 7.80 1.03 5.07
C VAL A 171 7.64 -0.44 5.44
N ALA A 172 6.46 -0.87 5.92
CA ALA A 172 6.16 -2.26 6.21
C ALA A 172 6.34 -3.15 4.97
N ILE A 173 5.73 -2.77 3.83
CA ILE A 173 5.86 -3.52 2.57
C ILE A 173 7.31 -3.53 2.08
N SER A 174 8.02 -2.41 2.16
CA SER A 174 9.44 -2.34 1.80
C SER A 174 10.25 -3.32 2.63
N ARG A 175 10.00 -3.36 3.94
CA ARG A 175 10.68 -4.29 4.86
C ARG A 175 10.38 -5.74 4.52
N LEU A 176 9.11 -6.08 4.29
CA LEU A 176 8.68 -7.44 3.93
C LEU A 176 9.21 -7.90 2.56
N MET A 177 9.42 -6.97 1.63
CA MET A 177 9.95 -7.24 0.29
C MET A 177 11.47 -7.04 0.18
N GLY A 178 12.17 -6.80 1.30
CA GLY A 178 13.63 -6.65 1.29
C GLY A 178 14.15 -5.39 0.57
N CYS A 179 13.30 -4.38 0.44
CA CYS A 179 13.56 -3.08 -0.19
C CYS A 179 13.92 -2.01 0.84
N ARG A 180 14.60 -0.94 0.39
CA ARG A 180 14.84 0.26 1.20
C ARG A 180 13.64 1.21 1.10
N GLY A 181 12.89 1.35 2.19
CA GLY A 181 11.72 2.25 2.28
C GLY A 181 12.05 3.60 2.91
N VAL A 182 11.47 4.67 2.38
CA VAL A 182 11.62 6.05 2.86
C VAL A 182 10.23 6.63 3.12
N ALA A 183 10.00 7.12 4.34
CA ALA A 183 8.74 7.75 4.72
C ALA A 183 8.84 9.27 4.53
N VAL A 184 7.90 9.87 3.81
CA VAL A 184 7.77 11.34 3.70
C VAL A 184 6.44 11.74 4.30
N LEU A 185 6.48 12.44 5.43
CA LEU A 185 5.28 12.82 6.19
C LEU A 185 5.48 14.13 6.97
N PRO A 186 4.40 14.84 7.31
CA PRO A 186 4.50 16.08 8.07
C PRO A 186 5.09 15.86 9.47
N GLU A 187 5.72 16.88 10.04
CA GLU A 187 6.36 16.78 11.36
C GLU A 187 5.34 16.73 12.51
N ASN A 188 4.16 17.36 12.34
CA ASN A 188 3.12 17.41 13.37
C ASN A 188 2.16 16.21 13.32
N MET A 189 2.72 15.01 13.16
CA MET A 189 1.99 13.75 13.29
C MET A 189 2.05 13.23 14.72
N SER A 190 1.24 12.23 15.04
CA SER A 190 1.26 11.60 16.37
C SER A 190 2.64 11.03 16.71
N ARG A 191 3.01 11.06 17.98
CA ARG A 191 4.32 10.55 18.45
C ARG A 191 4.45 9.05 18.16
N GLU A 192 3.39 8.28 18.38
CA GLU A 192 3.33 6.84 18.15
C GLU A 192 3.64 6.48 16.68
N ARG A 193 3.31 7.40 15.75
CA ARG A 193 3.61 7.22 14.33
C ARG A 193 5.11 7.27 14.06
N PHE A 194 5.81 8.22 14.68
CA PHE A 194 7.26 8.35 14.54
C PHE A 194 8.01 7.27 15.30
N GLU A 195 7.58 6.91 16.51
CA GLU A 195 8.15 5.79 17.27
C GLU A 195 8.09 4.48 16.45
N TRP A 196 6.95 4.21 15.81
CA TRP A 196 6.83 3.05 14.91
C TRP A 196 7.75 3.18 13.69
N LEU A 197 7.85 4.36 13.06
CA LEU A 197 8.75 4.53 11.90
C LEU A 197 10.22 4.33 12.29
N GLU A 198 10.64 4.87 13.43
CA GLU A 198 12.00 4.74 13.96
C GLU A 198 12.35 3.28 14.30
N GLU A 199 11.39 2.49 14.77
CA GLU A 199 11.56 1.05 15.01
C GLU A 199 11.77 0.25 13.72
N TRP A 200 11.04 0.58 12.65
CA TRP A 200 10.93 -0.27 11.46
C TRP A 200 11.72 0.21 10.25
N ILE A 201 12.18 1.46 10.24
CA ILE A 201 13.00 1.98 9.14
C ILE A 201 14.41 1.39 9.18
N ALA A 202 14.96 1.09 8.02
CA ALA A 202 16.31 0.51 7.94
C ALA A 202 17.39 1.54 8.26
N GLU A 203 17.20 2.79 7.85
CA GLU A 203 18.15 3.89 8.03
C GLU A 203 17.41 5.08 8.67
N PRO A 204 17.86 5.60 9.82
CA PRO A 204 17.17 6.70 10.51
C PRO A 204 16.94 7.95 9.63
N GLY A 205 17.84 8.20 8.66
CA GLY A 205 17.73 9.31 7.71
C GLY A 205 16.64 9.16 6.66
N ASP A 206 15.97 8.00 6.58
CA ASP A 206 14.90 7.74 5.62
C ASP A 206 13.50 8.12 6.17
N VAL A 207 13.41 8.77 7.34
CA VAL A 207 12.21 9.48 7.79
C VAL A 207 12.35 10.97 7.46
N ILE A 208 11.72 11.40 6.38
CA ILE A 208 11.73 12.79 5.91
C ILE A 208 10.50 13.51 6.48
N ARG A 209 10.76 14.47 7.37
CA ARG A 209 9.74 15.31 8.01
C ARG A 209 9.52 16.56 7.17
N THR A 210 8.28 16.81 6.75
CA THR A 210 7.89 18.04 6.05
C THR A 210 7.17 19.00 7.00
N THR A 211 7.20 20.30 6.71
CA THR A 211 6.48 21.29 7.53
C THR A 211 4.96 21.05 7.47
N GLY A 212 4.27 21.24 8.59
CA GLY A 212 2.80 21.23 8.65
C GLY A 212 2.19 20.01 9.36
N SER A 213 0.91 19.75 9.08
CA SER A 213 0.06 18.73 9.74
C SER A 213 -0.65 17.82 8.72
N GLU A 214 -1.66 17.04 9.13
CA GLU A 214 -2.33 16.04 8.27
C GLU A 214 -3.02 16.66 7.05
N SER A 215 -3.25 17.98 7.07
CA SER A 215 -3.86 18.73 5.96
C SER A 215 -2.84 19.32 4.97
N ASN A 216 -1.53 19.26 5.26
CA ASN A 216 -0.46 19.87 4.48
C ASN A 216 0.15 18.86 3.49
N VAL A 217 -0.56 18.64 2.37
CA VAL A 217 -0.12 17.66 1.35
C VAL A 217 0.85 18.28 0.34
N LYS A 218 0.81 19.60 0.14
CA LYS A 218 1.69 20.29 -0.82
C LYS A 218 3.16 20.11 -0.48
N GLU A 219 3.52 20.28 0.79
CA GLU A 219 4.89 20.22 1.29
C GLU A 219 5.48 18.82 1.11
N ILE A 220 4.65 17.78 1.22
CA ILE A 220 5.02 16.39 0.91
C ILE A 220 5.35 16.25 -0.58
N TYR A 221 4.54 16.80 -1.47
CA TYR A 221 4.78 16.73 -2.91
C TYR A 221 5.99 17.56 -3.34
N ASP A 222 6.20 18.74 -2.74
CA ASP A 222 7.40 19.54 -3.00
C ASP A 222 8.67 18.77 -2.60
N ALA A 223 8.66 18.09 -1.44
CA ALA A 223 9.76 17.22 -1.04
C ALA A 223 9.94 16.03 -2.00
N CYS A 224 8.85 15.45 -2.52
CA CYS A 224 8.94 14.38 -3.51
C CYS A 224 9.53 14.85 -4.84
N ASN A 225 9.16 16.05 -5.31
CA ASN A 225 9.73 16.64 -6.53
C ASN A 225 11.24 16.88 -6.40
N GLU A 226 11.72 17.23 -5.21
CA GLU A 226 13.16 17.34 -4.94
C GLU A 226 13.84 15.97 -4.89
N LEU A 227 13.22 14.96 -4.26
CA LEU A 227 13.72 13.60 -4.20
C LEU A 227 13.78 12.91 -5.58
N GLU A 228 12.82 13.20 -6.46
CA GLU A 228 12.72 12.61 -7.80
C GLU A 228 13.90 13.00 -8.71
N LYS A 229 14.66 14.05 -8.37
CA LYS A 229 15.87 14.44 -9.09
C LYS A 229 16.98 13.41 -9.00
N ASP A 230 16.98 12.55 -7.97
CA ASP A 230 17.87 11.42 -7.85
C ASP A 230 17.21 10.17 -8.47
N PRO A 231 17.77 9.60 -9.55
CA PRO A 231 17.17 8.47 -10.26
C PRO A 231 17.09 7.18 -9.44
N VAL A 232 17.75 7.12 -8.28
CA VAL A 232 17.65 5.99 -7.35
C VAL A 232 16.35 6.05 -6.54
N ASN A 233 15.73 7.23 -6.40
CA ASN A 233 14.45 7.38 -5.70
C ASN A 233 13.29 7.00 -6.61
N PHE A 234 12.40 6.14 -6.11
CA PHE A 234 11.20 5.73 -6.81
C PHE A 234 9.98 6.21 -6.01
N ILE A 235 9.28 7.22 -6.52
CA ILE A 235 8.13 7.80 -5.83
C ILE A 235 6.90 6.91 -6.02
N LEU A 236 6.38 6.36 -4.93
CA LEU A 236 5.19 5.49 -4.92
C LEU A 236 4.00 6.27 -4.39
N ASN A 237 3.50 7.20 -5.21
CA ASN A 237 2.34 8.02 -4.85
C ASN A 237 1.04 7.20 -4.98
N GLN A 238 0.23 7.13 -3.91
CA GLN A 238 -1.06 6.42 -3.95
C GLN A 238 -2.14 7.12 -4.80
N PHE A 239 -1.89 8.36 -5.23
CA PHE A 239 -2.85 9.16 -5.98
C PHE A 239 -2.51 9.29 -7.48
N THR A 240 -1.32 8.84 -7.89
CA THR A 240 -0.84 8.92 -9.29
C THR A 240 0.14 7.80 -9.56
#